data_AF-A0A563VLZ6-F1
#
_entry.id   AF-A0A563VLZ6-F1
#
_cell.length_a   1.000
_cell.length_b   1.000
_cell.length_c   1.000
_cell.angle_alpha   90.00
_cell.angle_beta   90.00
_cell.angle_gamma   90.00
#
_symmetry.space_group_name_H-M   'P 1'
#
loop_
_entity.id
_entity.type
_entity.pdbx_description
1 polymer ?
#
loop_
_entity_poly.entity_id
_entity_poly.type
_entity_poly.pdbx_seq_one_letter_code
_entity_poly.pdbx_strand_id
1 'polypeptide(L)'
;MIFDDLQWLDEASIALLHYAMRSLYRSPIKFICTARPHELKQNQPGSKSLEALRRDKRIEWIELKPLELSEIADLIKVFLRQDNSTSKVPASENLQRIYTDSGGNPLFALETVRALLEGDTANLGDLGSLISDRLDRLDRLDV
;
A
#
# COMPACT_ATOMS: atom_id res chain seq x y z
N MET A 1 -4.76 7.55 -16.16
CA MET A 1 -5.85 7.62 -15.16
C MET A 1 -5.57 6.62 -14.07
N ILE A 2 -5.83 7.00 -12.82
CA ILE A 2 -5.63 6.15 -11.65
C ILE A 2 -6.99 5.92 -10.98
N PHE A 3 -7.30 4.67 -10.66
CA PHE A 3 -8.48 4.27 -9.91
C PHE A 3 -8.02 3.53 -8.66
N ASP A 4 -8.40 4.02 -7.49
CA ASP A 4 -8.11 3.35 -6.23
C ASP A 4 -9.31 2.49 -5.79
N ASP A 5 -9.04 1.46 -4.99
CA ASP A 5 -10.04 0.62 -4.32
C ASP A 5 -11.17 0.08 -5.22
N LEU A 6 -10.81 -0.55 -6.35
CA LEU A 6 -11.81 -1.12 -7.28
C LEU A 6 -12.82 -2.06 -6.62
N GLN A 7 -12.46 -2.70 -5.50
CA GLN A 7 -13.36 -3.60 -4.78
C GLN A 7 -14.67 -2.92 -4.32
N TRP A 8 -14.67 -1.60 -4.16
CA TRP A 8 -15.84 -0.83 -3.71
C TRP A 8 -16.71 -0.29 -4.84
N LEU A 9 -16.32 -0.46 -6.11
CA LEU A 9 -17.14 -0.05 -7.23
C LEU A 9 -18.38 -0.94 -7.36
N ASP A 10 -19.52 -0.32 -7.66
CA ASP A 10 -20.73 -1.03 -8.02
C ASP A 10 -20.65 -1.61 -9.45
N GLU A 11 -21.64 -2.42 -9.81
CA GLU A 11 -21.69 -3.08 -11.12
C GLU A 11 -21.68 -2.08 -12.29
N ALA A 12 -22.44 -0.99 -12.17
CA ALA A 12 -22.53 0.03 -13.21
C ALA A 12 -21.19 0.75 -13.44
N SER A 13 -20.48 1.10 -12.36
CA SER A 13 -19.17 1.76 -12.41
C SER A 13 -18.12 0.85 -13.03
N ILE A 14 -18.14 -0.45 -12.71
CA ILE A 14 -17.20 -1.42 -13.28
C ILE A 14 -17.49 -1.64 -14.76
N ALA A 15 -18.75 -1.71 -15.17
CA ALA A 15 -19.12 -1.80 -16.58
C ALA A 15 -18.66 -0.57 -17.37
N LEU A 16 -18.80 0.63 -16.80
CA LEU A 16 -18.31 1.87 -17.40
C LEU A 16 -16.77 1.88 -17.52
N LEU A 17 -16.05 1.47 -16.47
CA LEU A 17 -14.59 1.37 -16.50
C LEU A 17 -14.14 0.38 -17.57
N HIS A 18 -14.77 -0.79 -17.67
CA HIS A 18 -14.49 -1.77 -18.71
C HIS A 18 -14.70 -1.17 -20.11
N TYR A 19 -15.83 -0.50 -20.34
CA TYR A 19 -16.10 0.18 -21.61
C TYR A 19 -15.02 1.23 -21.94
N ALA A 20 -14.64 2.06 -20.97
CA ALA A 20 -13.62 3.10 -21.14
C ALA A 20 -12.26 2.49 -21.50
N MET A 21 -11.81 1.46 -20.77
CA MET A 21 -10.55 0.77 -21.03
C MET A 21 -10.52 0.14 -22.43
N ARG A 22 -11.65 -0.42 -22.88
CA ARG A 22 -11.76 -1.00 -24.22
C ARG A 22 -11.76 0.06 -25.32
N SER A 23 -12.52 1.13 -25.15
CA SER A 23 -12.67 2.22 -26.14
C SER A 23 -11.39 3.04 -26.29
N LEU A 24 -10.65 3.23 -25.20
CA LEU A 24 -9.43 4.04 -25.16
C LEU A 24 -8.15 3.23 -25.37
N TYR A 25 -8.25 1.94 -25.72
CA TYR A 25 -7.09 1.05 -25.87
C TYR A 25 -6.04 1.53 -26.89
N ARG A 26 -6.48 2.19 -27.97
CA ARG A 26 -5.58 2.75 -29.01
C ARG A 26 -5.17 4.21 -28.74
N SER A 27 -5.63 4.78 -27.64
CA SER A 27 -5.26 6.13 -27.23
C SER A 27 -3.96 6.12 -26.42
N PRO A 28 -3.31 7.27 -26.20
CA PRO A 28 -2.16 7.36 -25.29
C PRO A 28 -2.53 7.18 -23.81
N ILE A 29 -3.81 6.95 -23.46
CA ILE A 29 -4.27 6.83 -22.09
C ILE A 29 -3.95 5.44 -21.53
N LYS A 30 -3.28 5.42 -20.37
CA LYS A 30 -3.09 4.22 -19.55
C LYS A 30 -3.97 4.28 -18.30
N PHE A 31 -4.44 3.12 -17.89
CA PHE A 31 -5.24 2.92 -16.69
C PHE A 31 -4.39 2.18 -15.67
N ILE A 32 -4.28 2.73 -14.47
CA ILE A 32 -3.69 2.06 -13.31
C ILE A 32 -4.83 1.91 -12.32
N CYS A 33 -5.04 0.68 -11.86
CA CYS A 33 -6.09 0.39 -10.90
C CYS A 33 -5.49 -0.39 -9.74
N THR A 34 -5.91 -0.08 -8.52
CA THR A 34 -5.59 -0.86 -7.33
C THR A 34 -6.83 -1.63 -6.88
N ALA A 35 -6.61 -2.79 -6.28
CA ALA A 35 -7.69 -3.57 -5.70
C ALA A 35 -7.15 -4.47 -4.60
N ARG A 36 -8.00 -4.78 -3.62
CA ARG A 36 -7.74 -5.85 -2.66
C ARG A 36 -8.25 -7.17 -3.24
N PRO A 37 -7.38 -8.16 -3.55
CA PRO A 37 -7.80 -9.36 -4.28
C PRO A 37 -8.90 -10.17 -3.59
N HIS A 38 -8.90 -10.18 -2.25
CA HIS A 38 -9.91 -10.92 -1.48
C HIS A 38 -11.28 -10.24 -1.52
N GLU A 39 -11.33 -8.92 -1.28
CA GLU A 39 -12.58 -8.15 -1.32
C GLU A 39 -13.15 -8.08 -2.74
N LEU A 40 -12.28 -7.95 -3.74
CA LEU A 40 -12.69 -7.94 -5.15
C LEU A 40 -13.36 -9.25 -5.58
N LYS A 41 -12.92 -10.40 -5.05
CA LYS A 41 -13.56 -11.71 -5.32
C LYS A 41 -14.96 -11.81 -4.67
N GLN A 42 -15.21 -11.09 -3.58
CA GLN A 42 -16.52 -11.05 -2.94
C GLN A 42 -17.51 -10.19 -3.75
N ASN A 43 -17.02 -9.18 -4.47
CA ASN A 43 -17.79 -8.40 -5.43
C ASN A 43 -17.99 -9.17 -6.76
N GLN A 44 -19.01 -10.03 -6.82
CA GLN A 44 -19.27 -10.93 -7.95
C GLN A 44 -19.40 -10.21 -9.31
N PRO A 45 -20.16 -9.10 -9.45
CA PRO A 45 -20.21 -8.33 -10.70
C PRO A 45 -18.83 -7.77 -11.11
N GLY A 46 -18.07 -7.27 -10.13
CA GLY A 46 -16.74 -6.74 -10.37
C GLY A 46 -15.73 -7.79 -10.81
N SER A 47 -15.76 -8.95 -10.15
CA SER A 47 -14.91 -10.09 -10.47
C SER A 47 -15.13 -10.58 -11.91
N LYS A 48 -16.38 -10.74 -12.35
CA LYS A 48 -16.70 -11.21 -13.72
C LYS A 48 -16.21 -10.24 -14.80
N SER A 49 -16.40 -8.94 -14.60
CA SER A 49 -15.99 -7.92 -15.57
C SER A 49 -14.47 -7.81 -15.70
N LEU A 50 -13.76 -7.88 -14.58
CA LEU A 50 -12.29 -7.89 -14.57
C LEU A 50 -11.71 -9.20 -15.13
N GLU A 51 -12.38 -10.34 -14.91
CA GLU A 51 -12.00 -11.58 -15.58
C GLU A 51 -12.12 -11.50 -17.10
N ALA A 52 -13.15 -10.85 -17.63
CA ALA A 52 -13.30 -10.64 -19.06
C ALA A 52 -12.14 -9.81 -19.64
N LEU A 53 -11.78 -8.72 -18.97
CA LEU A 53 -10.62 -7.90 -19.34
C LEU A 53 -9.29 -8.67 -19.26
N ARG A 54 -9.15 -9.56 -18.27
CA ARG A 54 -7.99 -10.46 -18.12
C ARG A 54 -7.92 -11.46 -19.28
N ARG A 55 -9.04 -12.08 -19.67
CA ARG A 55 -9.11 -13.02 -20.81
C ARG A 55 -8.74 -12.35 -22.12
N ASP A 56 -9.13 -11.09 -22.30
CA ASP A 56 -8.79 -10.29 -23.46
C ASP A 56 -7.30 -9.89 -23.52
N LYS A 57 -6.48 -10.24 -22.51
CA LYS A 57 -5.07 -9.85 -22.35
C LYS A 57 -4.85 -8.33 -22.41
N ARG A 58 -5.84 -7.56 -21.93
CA ARG A 58 -5.81 -6.09 -21.93
C ARG A 58 -5.38 -5.48 -20.60
N ILE A 59 -5.20 -6.31 -19.58
CA ILE A 59 -4.75 -5.91 -18.24
C ILE A 59 -3.53 -6.74 -17.86
N GLU A 60 -2.54 -6.05 -17.32
CA GLU A 60 -1.45 -6.66 -16.57
C GLU A 60 -1.79 -6.59 -15.08
N TRP A 61 -1.69 -7.72 -14.38
CA TRP A 61 -1.90 -7.80 -12.95
C TRP A 61 -0.56 -7.81 -12.24
N ILE A 62 -0.32 -6.80 -11.41
CA ILE A 62 0.88 -6.70 -10.58
C ILE A 62 0.44 -7.02 -9.15
N GLU A 63 0.82 -8.20 -8.66
CA GLU A 63 0.61 -8.57 -7.27
C GLU A 63 1.69 -7.90 -6.41
N LEU A 64 1.27 -7.03 -5.49
CA LEU A 64 2.16 -6.44 -4.50
C LEU A 64 2.30 -7.39 -3.33
N LYS A 65 3.51 -7.91 -3.14
CA LYS A 65 3.88 -8.75 -2.00
C LYS A 65 4.39 -7.88 -0.85
N PRO A 66 4.40 -8.39 0.39
CA PRO A 66 5.15 -7.76 1.47
C PRO A 66 6.60 -7.57 1.04
N LEU A 67 7.21 -6.48 1.52
CA LEU A 67 8.60 -6.15 1.20
C LEU A 67 9.56 -7.12 1.89
N GLU A 68 10.60 -7.50 1.18
CA GLU A 68 11.71 -8.28 1.73
C GLU A 68 12.57 -7.42 2.67
N LEU A 69 13.37 -8.08 3.51
CA LEU A 69 14.25 -7.40 4.48
C LEU A 69 15.14 -6.32 3.84
N SER A 70 15.70 -6.58 2.66
CA SER A 70 16.53 -5.61 1.93
C SER A 70 15.73 -4.40 1.46
N GLU A 71 14.49 -4.61 1.02
CA GLU A 71 13.60 -3.55 0.55
C GLU A 71 13.10 -2.69 1.71
N ILE A 72 12.84 -3.30 2.87
CA ILE A 72 12.57 -2.58 4.12
C ILE A 72 13.78 -1.73 4.52
N ALA A 73 15.00 -2.28 4.42
CA ALA A 73 16.22 -1.51 4.70
C ALA A 73 16.33 -0.27 3.80
N ASP A 74 16.04 -0.42 2.51
CA ASP A 74 16.10 0.67 1.55
C ASP A 74 14.97 1.69 1.75
N LEU A 75 13.76 1.22 2.06
CA LEU A 75 12.63 2.07 2.45
C LEU A 75 12.99 2.95 3.66
N ILE A 76 13.56 2.36 4.71
CA ILE A 76 13.98 3.07 5.92
C ILE A 76 15.08 4.09 5.62
N LYS A 77 16.07 3.75 4.78
CA LYS A 77 17.12 4.70 4.37
C LYS A 77 16.52 5.91 3.63
N VAL A 78 15.57 5.69 2.72
CA VAL A 78 14.91 6.78 1.99
C VAL A 78 14.11 7.65 2.96
N PHE A 79 13.36 7.04 3.86
CA PHE A 79 12.57 7.73 4.89
C PHE A 79 13.44 8.61 5.80
N LEU A 80 14.55 8.08 6.33
CA LEU A 80 15.46 8.82 7.21
C LEU A 80 16.19 9.98 6.51
N ARG A 81 16.37 9.90 5.19
CA ARG A 81 16.90 11.02 4.39
C ARG A 81 15.88 12.15 4.29
N GLN A 82 14.60 11.83 4.11
CA GLN A 82 13.54 12.84 4.05
C GLN A 82 13.32 13.53 5.40
N ASP A 83 13.50 12.81 6.50
CA ASP A 83 13.33 13.33 7.86
C ASP A 83 14.57 14.09 8.39
N ASN A 84 15.64 14.26 7.57
CA ASN A 84 16.96 14.78 7.99
C ASN A 84 17.60 14.02 9.17
N SER A 85 17.11 12.81 9.47
CA SER A 85 17.54 11.95 10.57
C SER A 85 18.55 10.88 10.10
N THR A 86 19.37 11.18 9.09
CA THR A 86 20.26 10.18 8.44
C THR A 86 21.32 9.60 9.39
N SER A 87 21.64 10.30 10.50
CA SER A 87 22.53 9.79 11.55
C SER A 87 21.89 8.72 12.45
N LYS A 88 20.59 8.43 12.30
CA LYS A 88 19.81 7.51 13.14
C LYS A 88 19.39 6.23 12.41
N VAL A 89 20.20 5.73 11.46
CA VAL A 89 19.93 4.44 10.80
C VAL A 89 19.93 3.32 11.85
N PRO A 90 18.88 2.48 11.92
CA PRO A 90 18.84 1.36 12.85
C PRO A 90 20.04 0.42 12.66
N ALA A 91 20.61 -0.07 13.76
CA ALA A 91 21.56 -1.17 13.71
C ALA A 91 20.92 -2.41 13.06
N SER A 92 21.74 -3.30 12.50
CA SER A 92 21.25 -4.49 11.77
C SER A 92 20.30 -5.38 12.58
N GLU A 93 20.52 -5.50 13.89
CA GLU A 93 19.65 -6.24 14.81
C GLU A 93 18.26 -5.60 14.93
N ASN A 94 18.19 -4.26 15.02
CA ASN A 94 16.93 -3.53 15.02
C ASN A 94 16.19 -3.65 13.69
N LEU A 95 16.92 -3.63 12.56
CA LEU A 95 16.33 -3.79 11.23
C LEU A 95 15.68 -5.16 11.06
N GLN A 96 16.34 -6.24 11.52
CA GLN A 96 15.78 -7.58 11.44
C GLN A 96 14.52 -7.73 12.31
N ARG A 97 14.52 -7.11 13.49
CA ARG A 97 13.34 -7.05 14.35
C ARG A 97 12.20 -6.25 13.72
N ILE A 98 12.47 -5.05 13.19
CA ILE A 98 11.49 -4.24 12.46
C ILE A 98 10.87 -5.04 11.29
N TYR A 99 11.68 -5.77 10.53
CA TYR A 99 11.18 -6.63 9.45
C TYR A 99 10.30 -7.77 9.98
N THR A 100 10.75 -8.46 11.04
CA THR A 100 10.03 -9.59 11.63
C THR A 100 8.68 -9.15 12.19
N ASP A 101 8.69 -8.07 12.98
CA ASP A 101 7.49 -7.50 13.58
C ASP A 101 6.56 -6.97 12.47
N SER A 102 7.12 -6.34 11.43
CA SER A 102 6.31 -5.80 10.34
C SER A 102 5.76 -6.82 9.34
N GLY A 103 6.36 -8.01 9.28
CA GLY A 103 6.09 -8.99 8.22
C GLY A 103 6.27 -8.42 6.82
N GLY A 104 7.16 -7.43 6.64
CA GLY A 104 7.37 -6.73 5.36
C GLY A 104 6.32 -5.67 5.03
N ASN A 105 5.43 -5.31 5.97
CA ASN A 105 4.47 -4.24 5.77
C ASN A 105 5.17 -2.85 5.77
N PRO A 106 5.16 -2.09 4.66
CA PRO A 106 5.87 -0.82 4.56
C PRO A 106 5.39 0.22 5.58
N LEU A 107 4.06 0.31 5.78
CA LEU A 107 3.48 1.28 6.71
C LEU A 107 3.93 0.99 8.13
N PHE A 108 3.80 -0.28 8.54
CA PHE A 108 4.13 -0.66 9.91
C PHE A 108 5.63 -0.52 10.19
N ALA A 109 6.50 -0.93 9.26
CA ALA A 109 7.95 -0.75 9.40
C ALA A 109 8.35 0.73 9.56
N LEU A 110 7.73 1.62 8.80
CA LEU A 110 8.00 3.06 8.89
C LEU A 110 7.51 3.67 10.20
N GLU A 111 6.33 3.28 10.69
CA GLU A 111 5.82 3.77 11.98
C GLU A 111 6.68 3.26 13.14
N THR A 112 7.16 2.01 13.09
CA THR A 112 8.12 1.49 14.07
C THR A 112 9.41 2.31 14.09
N VAL A 113 9.95 2.68 12.92
CA VAL A 113 11.13 3.56 12.86
C VAL A 113 10.81 4.94 13.40
N ARG A 114 9.65 5.51 13.07
CA ARG A 114 9.24 6.83 13.58
C ARG A 114 9.18 6.84 15.11
N ALA A 115 8.54 5.85 15.73
CA ALA A 115 8.48 5.73 17.19
C ALA A 115 9.88 5.66 17.83
N LEU A 116 10.83 4.93 17.21
CA LEU A 116 12.22 4.89 17.66
C LEU A 116 12.90 6.28 17.59
N LEU A 117 12.63 7.07 16.55
CA LEU A 117 13.23 8.40 16.38
C LEU A 117 12.74 9.39 17.43
N GLU A 118 11.48 9.26 17.83
CA GLU A 118 10.80 10.07 18.85
C GLU A 118 11.14 9.64 20.28
N GLY A 119 11.93 8.58 20.45
CA GLY A 119 12.39 8.07 21.74
C GLY A 119 11.37 7.17 22.44
N ASP A 120 10.31 6.77 21.75
CA ASP A 120 9.28 5.89 22.29
C ASP A 120 9.68 4.42 22.08
N THR A 121 10.52 3.91 22.98
CA THR A 121 10.93 2.50 22.97
C THR A 121 9.91 1.57 23.61
N ALA A 122 8.87 2.10 24.25
CA ALA A 122 7.94 1.33 25.06
C ALA A 122 6.88 0.57 24.23
N ASN A 123 6.58 1.03 23.01
CA ASN A 123 5.43 0.56 22.22
C ASN A 123 5.76 -0.21 20.93
N LEU A 124 7.02 -0.62 20.74
CA LEU A 124 7.48 -1.32 19.53
C LEU A 124 6.76 -2.65 19.23
N GLY A 125 5.96 -3.17 20.17
CA GLY A 125 5.24 -4.43 20.03
C GLY A 125 3.71 -4.32 19.93
N ASP A 126 3.12 -3.12 20.06
CA ASP A 126 1.66 -2.95 19.99
C ASP A 126 1.23 -2.17 18.75
N LEU A 127 0.79 -2.91 17.73
CA LEU A 127 0.21 -2.36 16.50
C LEU A 127 -0.99 -1.43 16.79
N GLY A 128 -1.74 -1.67 17.88
CA GLY A 128 -2.87 -0.83 18.28
C GLY A 128 -2.45 0.58 18.67
N SER A 129 -1.38 0.71 19.45
CA SER A 129 -0.80 2.01 19.82
C SER A 129 -0.26 2.78 18.61
N LEU A 130 0.44 2.11 17.68
CA LEU A 130 1.00 2.71 16.47
C LEU A 130 -0.09 3.18 15.48
N ILE A 131 -1.18 2.42 15.34
CA ILE A 131 -2.32 2.84 14.52
C ILE A 131 -3.05 4.03 15.16
N SER A 132 -3.24 4.01 16.49
CA SER A 132 -3.92 5.09 17.21
C SER A 132 -3.15 6.41 17.09
N ASP A 133 -1.83 6.40 17.29
CA ASP A 133 -1.00 7.61 17.15
C ASP A 133 -1.04 8.16 15.71
N ARG A 134 -1.14 7.28 14.71
CA ARG A 134 -1.31 7.71 13.31
C ARG A 134 -2.67 8.34 13.03
N LEU A 135 -3.76 7.75 13.56
CA LEU A 135 -5.09 8.32 13.42
C LEU A 135 -5.17 9.71 14.07
N ASP A 136 -4.62 9.86 15.29
CA ASP A 136 -4.55 11.15 15.99
C ASP A 136 -3.76 12.23 15.22
N ARG A 137 -2.76 11.82 14.42
CA ARG A 137 -2.00 12.75 13.57
C ARG A 137 -2.73 13.11 12.28
N LEU A 138 -3.49 12.20 11.69
CA LEU A 138 -4.30 12.49 10.50
C LEU A 138 -5.41 13.49 10.82
N ASP A 139 -6.06 13.34 11.97
CA ASP A 139 -7.08 14.28 12.46
C ASP A 139 -6.53 15.70 12.67
N ARG A 140 -5.22 15.85 12.87
CA ARG A 140 -4.55 17.16 13.00
C ARG A 140 -4.16 17.81 11.67
N LEU A 141 -4.21 17.06 10.56
CA LEU A 141 -3.88 17.57 9.22
C LEU A 141 -5.12 18.08 8.46
N ASP A 142 -6.33 17.89 9.01
CA ASP A 142 -7.60 18.39 8.47
C ASP A 142 -7.93 19.84 8.94
N VAL A 143 -6.93 20.71 9.07
CA VAL A 143 -7.10 22.17 9.37
C VAL A 143 -6.53 23.04 8.26
#